data_AF-A0A256XSQ3-F1
#
_entry.id   AF-A0A256XSQ3-F1
#
_cell.length_a   1.000
_cell.length_b   1.000
_cell.length_c   1.000
_cell.angle_alpha   90.00
_cell.angle_beta   90.00
_cell.angle_gamma   90.00
#
_symmetry.space_group_name_H-M   'P 1'
#
loop_
_entity.id
_entity.type
_entity.pdbx_description
1 polymer ?
#
loop_
_entity_poly.entity_id
_entity_poly.type
_entity_poly.pdbx_seq_one_letter_code
_entity_poly.pdbx_strand_id
1 'polypeptide(L)'
;MIFEKKKSIKRLCSIVVQIKKLKLEELCRWYEKHKRKYPPLLLAAVMHNQFEKIHLFQDGNDRVGRLLLNYVLLQHKYPPINIRLKDRGRYYKCLQEYNQKNDIKPTLKFLISQYKKQF
;
A
#
# COMPACT_ATOMS: atom_id res chain seq x y z
N MET A 1 -21.65 9.71 32.75
CA MET A 1 -21.29 10.28 31.42
C MET A 1 -19.92 9.86 30.87
N ILE A 2 -18.81 9.88 31.63
CA ILE A 2 -17.47 9.56 31.11
C ILE A 2 -17.29 8.05 30.79
N PHE A 3 -17.87 7.17 31.61
CA PHE A 3 -17.74 5.72 31.48
C PHE A 3 -18.40 5.17 30.20
N GLU A 4 -19.60 5.66 29.87
CA GLU A 4 -20.31 5.28 28.63
C GLU A 4 -19.59 5.78 27.39
N LYS A 5 -19.01 7.01 27.42
CA LYS A 5 -18.17 7.52 26.33
C LYS A 5 -16.93 6.62 26.11
N LYS A 6 -16.27 6.14 27.17
CA LYS A 6 -15.15 5.19 27.06
C LYS A 6 -15.57 3.84 26.46
N LYS A 7 -16.76 3.32 26.82
CA LYS A 7 -17.31 2.07 26.27
C LYS A 7 -17.65 2.21 24.77
N SER A 8 -18.18 3.38 24.38
CA SER A 8 -18.46 3.73 22.98
C SER A 8 -17.17 3.83 22.13
N ILE A 9 -16.13 4.52 22.64
CA ILE A 9 -14.83 4.64 21.94
C ILE A 9 -14.16 3.28 21.73
N LYS A 10 -14.15 2.39 22.75
CA LYS A 10 -13.61 1.03 22.59
C LYS A 10 -14.33 0.22 21.51
N ARG A 11 -15.66 0.35 21.43
CA ARG A 11 -16.47 -0.30 20.39
C ARG A 11 -16.13 0.23 19.01
N LEU A 12 -16.00 1.54 18.86
CA LEU A 12 -15.59 2.19 17.59
C LEU A 12 -14.20 1.73 17.14
N CYS A 13 -13.20 1.71 18.02
CA CYS A 13 -11.87 1.20 17.69
C CYS A 13 -11.92 -0.26 17.21
N SER A 14 -12.68 -1.12 17.88
CA SER A 14 -12.84 -2.52 17.48
C SER A 14 -13.46 -2.66 16.07
N ILE A 15 -14.51 -1.87 15.79
CA ILE A 15 -15.15 -1.83 14.46
C ILE A 15 -14.16 -1.37 13.39
N VAL A 16 -13.38 -0.33 13.65
CA VAL A 16 -12.38 0.18 12.69
C VAL A 16 -11.31 -0.87 12.39
N VAL A 17 -10.81 -1.57 13.41
CA VAL A 17 -9.85 -2.67 13.23
C VAL A 17 -10.45 -3.77 12.37
N GLN A 18 -11.69 -4.16 12.64
CA GLN A 18 -12.40 -5.18 11.86
C GLN A 18 -12.57 -4.77 10.39
N ILE A 19 -12.95 -3.52 10.13
CA ILE A 19 -13.09 -2.99 8.76
C ILE A 19 -11.75 -3.02 8.03
N LYS A 20 -10.66 -2.62 8.68
CA LYS A 20 -9.31 -2.65 8.07
C LYS A 20 -8.88 -4.08 7.74
N LYS A 21 -9.19 -5.06 8.60
CA LYS A 21 -8.93 -6.48 8.34
C LYS A 21 -9.68 -6.97 7.09
N LEU A 22 -10.97 -6.67 6.97
CA LEU A 22 -11.77 -7.05 5.80
C LEU A 22 -11.20 -6.46 4.51
N LYS A 23 -10.80 -5.18 4.51
CA LYS A 23 -10.15 -4.54 3.36
C LYS A 23 -8.83 -5.20 2.98
N LEU A 24 -8.05 -5.68 3.95
CA LEU A 24 -6.83 -6.42 3.67
C LEU A 24 -7.13 -7.77 3.03
N GLU A 25 -8.14 -8.50 3.51
CA GLU A 25 -8.57 -9.75 2.90
C GLU A 25 -9.06 -9.55 1.45
N GLU A 26 -9.79 -8.45 1.19
CA GLU A 26 -10.18 -8.04 -0.15
C GLU A 26 -8.98 -7.77 -1.05
N LEU A 27 -7.95 -7.09 -0.53
CA LEU A 27 -6.72 -6.83 -1.26
C LEU A 27 -5.98 -8.14 -1.61
N CYS A 28 -5.91 -9.09 -0.68
CA CYS A 28 -5.33 -10.41 -0.94
C CYS A 28 -6.12 -11.18 -2.01
N ARG A 29 -7.46 -11.18 -1.93
CA ARG A 29 -8.32 -11.79 -2.96
C ARG A 29 -8.13 -11.12 -4.33
N TRP A 30 -7.99 -9.79 -4.34
CA TRP A 30 -7.71 -9.04 -5.56
C TRP A 30 -6.36 -9.45 -6.18
N TYR A 31 -5.31 -9.57 -5.37
CA TYR A 31 -4.00 -10.03 -5.84
C TYR A 31 -4.09 -11.42 -6.48
N GLU A 32 -4.67 -12.39 -5.78
CA GLU A 32 -4.79 -13.77 -6.26
C GLU A 32 -5.52 -13.86 -7.60
N LYS A 33 -6.59 -13.07 -7.78
CA LYS A 33 -7.37 -13.00 -9.02
C LYS A 33 -6.60 -12.39 -10.20
N HIS A 34 -5.63 -11.51 -9.94
CA HIS A 34 -5.01 -10.68 -10.96
C HIS A 34 -3.50 -10.91 -11.15
N LYS A 35 -2.84 -11.69 -10.29
CA LYS A 35 -1.38 -11.88 -10.32
C LYS A 35 -0.83 -12.43 -11.62
N ARG A 36 -1.66 -13.11 -12.44
CA ARG A 36 -1.29 -13.61 -13.77
C ARG A 36 -1.78 -12.73 -14.93
N LYS A 37 -2.54 -11.67 -14.66
CA LYS A 37 -3.22 -10.84 -15.69
C LYS A 37 -2.54 -9.50 -15.93
N TYR A 38 -1.92 -8.91 -14.90
CA TYR A 38 -1.31 -7.59 -14.99
C TYR A 38 0.21 -7.65 -14.99
N PRO A 39 0.89 -6.66 -15.60
CA PRO A 39 2.34 -6.51 -15.49
C PRO A 39 2.79 -6.44 -14.02
N PRO A 40 3.91 -7.09 -13.64
CA PRO A 40 4.36 -7.17 -12.25
C PRO A 40 4.55 -5.81 -11.57
N LEU A 41 5.08 -4.81 -12.29
CA LEU A 41 5.27 -3.47 -11.73
C LEU A 41 3.94 -2.76 -11.41
N LEU A 42 2.93 -2.96 -12.25
CA LEU A 42 1.58 -2.43 -12.00
C LEU A 42 0.95 -3.13 -10.80
N LEU A 43 1.07 -4.46 -10.73
CA LEU A 43 0.57 -5.26 -9.62
C LEU A 43 1.21 -4.83 -8.29
N ALA A 44 2.53 -4.67 -8.27
CA ALA A 44 3.27 -4.22 -7.10
C ALA A 44 2.87 -2.80 -6.68
N ALA A 45 2.67 -1.88 -7.64
CA ALA A 45 2.22 -0.53 -7.38
C ALA A 45 0.84 -0.49 -6.73
N VAL A 46 -0.13 -1.27 -7.25
CA VAL A 46 -1.49 -1.34 -6.69
C VAL A 46 -1.48 -1.95 -5.30
N MET A 47 -0.77 -3.08 -5.11
CA MET A 47 -0.66 -3.73 -3.80
C MET A 47 -0.08 -2.79 -2.75
N HIS A 48 1.00 -2.08 -3.10
CA HIS A 48 1.63 -1.10 -2.24
C HIS A 48 0.68 0.05 -1.87
N ASN A 49 0.15 0.76 -2.87
CA ASN A 49 -0.69 1.93 -2.63
C ASN A 49 -2.00 1.59 -1.91
N GLN A 50 -2.60 0.44 -2.21
CA GLN A 50 -3.83 0.01 -1.54
C GLN A 50 -3.56 -0.39 -0.08
N PHE A 51 -2.44 -1.05 0.20
CA PHE A 51 -2.02 -1.35 1.57
C PHE A 51 -1.78 -0.07 2.39
N GLU A 52 -1.05 0.90 1.84
CA GLU A 52 -0.82 2.20 2.49
C GLU A 52 -2.14 2.95 2.74
N LYS A 53 -3.10 2.85 1.81
CA LYS A 53 -4.45 3.44 1.97
C LYS A 53 -5.28 2.77 3.06
N ILE A 54 -5.11 1.45 3.28
CA ILE A 54 -5.78 0.74 4.38
C ILE A 54 -5.19 1.16 5.73
N HIS A 55 -3.87 1.41 5.78
CA HIS A 55 -3.12 1.88 6.94
C HIS A 55 -3.43 1.06 8.20
N LEU A 56 -3.11 -0.24 8.17
CA LEU A 56 -3.55 -1.21 9.17
C LEU A 56 -2.91 -1.00 10.54
N PHE A 57 -1.61 -0.73 10.57
CA PHE A 57 -0.82 -0.69 11.79
C PHE A 57 -0.75 0.72 12.39
N GLN A 58 -0.37 0.82 13.66
CA GLN A 58 -0.13 2.11 14.32
C GLN A 58 1.17 2.77 13.83
N ASP A 59 2.19 1.98 13.54
CA ASP A 59 3.46 2.39 12.95
C ASP A 59 3.95 1.27 12.00
N GLY A 60 4.84 1.61 11.07
CA GLY A 60 5.52 0.66 10.21
C GLY A 60 4.81 0.35 8.90
N ASN A 61 3.64 0.95 8.63
CA ASN A 61 2.92 0.79 7.36
C ASN A 61 3.85 1.04 6.17
N ASP A 62 4.54 2.19 6.13
CA ASP A 62 5.53 2.53 5.12
C ASP A 62 6.58 1.43 4.86
N ARG A 63 7.07 0.78 5.93
CA ARG A 63 8.08 -0.30 5.84
C ARG A 63 7.45 -1.56 5.24
N VAL A 64 6.30 -1.96 5.77
CA VAL A 64 5.57 -3.15 5.30
C VAL A 64 5.07 -2.96 3.88
N GLY A 65 4.60 -1.76 3.50
CA GLY A 65 4.16 -1.45 2.16
C GLY A 65 5.29 -1.57 1.14
N ARG A 66 6.51 -1.10 1.46
CA ARG A 66 7.68 -1.29 0.60
C ARG A 66 8.13 -2.75 0.53
N LEU A 67 8.05 -3.48 1.65
CA LEU A 67 8.30 -4.92 1.66
C LEU A 67 7.28 -5.67 0.78
N LEU A 68 6.00 -5.31 0.84
CA LEU A 68 4.94 -5.87 0.01
C LEU A 68 5.16 -5.58 -1.48
N LEU A 69 5.57 -4.34 -1.80
CA LEU A 69 5.95 -3.96 -3.15
C LEU A 69 7.05 -4.88 -3.70
N ASN A 70 8.12 -5.07 -2.92
CA ASN A 70 9.24 -5.91 -3.34
C ASN A 70 8.91 -7.39 -3.31
N TYR A 71 8.08 -7.85 -2.38
CA TYR A 71 7.56 -9.21 -2.37
C TYR A 71 6.88 -9.54 -3.69
N VAL A 72 5.96 -8.68 -4.15
CA VAL A 72 5.27 -8.87 -5.43
C VAL A 72 6.26 -8.93 -6.58
N LEU A 73 7.22 -8.02 -6.67
CA LEU A 73 8.23 -8.04 -7.73
C LEU A 73 9.04 -9.35 -7.73
N LEU A 74 9.50 -9.79 -6.55
CA LEU A 74 10.28 -11.01 -6.39
C LEU A 74 9.48 -12.26 -6.75
N GLN A 75 8.19 -12.34 -6.38
CA GLN A 75 7.30 -13.44 -6.78
C GLN A 75 7.16 -13.56 -8.30
N HIS A 76 7.32 -12.45 -9.02
CA HIS A 76 7.27 -12.40 -10.47
C HIS A 76 8.66 -12.40 -11.15
N LYS A 77 9.74 -12.70 -10.39
CA LYS A 77 11.13 -12.72 -10.88
C LYS A 77 11.65 -11.36 -11.38
N TYR A 78 11.14 -10.27 -10.81
CA TYR A 78 11.65 -8.92 -11.07
C TYR A 78 12.62 -8.50 -9.96
N PRO A 79 13.71 -7.80 -10.31
CA PRO A 79 14.56 -7.15 -9.30
C PRO A 79 13.77 -6.23 -8.36
N PRO A 80 14.12 -6.19 -7.07
CA PRO A 80 13.49 -5.32 -6.09
C PRO A 80 13.85 -3.85 -6.34
N ILE A 81 12.96 -2.94 -5.95
CA ILE A 81 13.14 -1.49 -6.07
C ILE A 81 13.57 -0.91 -4.73
N ASN A 82 14.61 -0.09 -4.77
CA ASN A 82 14.99 0.76 -3.65
C ASN A 82 14.48 2.20 -3.85
N ILE A 83 13.47 2.61 -3.08
CA ILE A 83 12.98 3.99 -3.06
C ILE A 83 13.97 4.85 -2.27
N ARG A 84 14.75 5.67 -2.98
CA ARG A 84 15.85 6.43 -2.36
C ARG A 84 15.31 7.55 -1.47
N LEU A 85 16.00 7.82 -0.36
CA LEU A 85 15.63 8.87 0.60
C LEU A 85 15.48 10.26 -0.06
N LYS A 86 16.33 10.58 -1.04
CA LYS A 86 16.28 11.83 -1.81
C LYS A 86 14.96 12.03 -2.58
N ASP A 87 14.27 10.93 -2.91
CA ASP A 87 13.04 10.94 -3.68
C ASP A 87 11.78 10.87 -2.77
N ARG A 88 11.94 10.96 -1.43
CA ARG A 88 10.84 10.81 -0.44
C ARG A 88 9.65 11.73 -0.70
N GLY A 89 9.89 12.99 -1.08
CA GLY A 89 8.82 13.96 -1.31
C GLY A 89 7.94 13.57 -2.49
N ARG A 90 8.57 13.07 -3.57
CA ARG A 90 7.86 12.58 -4.75
C ARG A 90 7.09 11.30 -4.45
N TYR A 91 7.67 10.39 -3.67
CA TYR A 91 7.02 9.18 -3.21
C TYR A 91 5.72 9.48 -2.44
N TYR A 92 5.77 10.34 -1.41
CA TYR A 92 4.56 10.72 -0.66
C TYR A 92 3.53 11.46 -1.50
N LYS A 93 3.96 12.29 -2.47
CA LYS A 93 3.05 12.92 -3.43
C LYS A 93 2.28 11.87 -4.25
N CYS A 94 2.92 10.81 -4.70
CA CYS A 94 2.25 9.72 -5.41
C CYS A 94 1.22 8.99 -4.53
N LEU A 95 1.56 8.74 -3.25
CA LEU A 95 0.62 8.14 -2.30
C LEU A 95 -0.59 9.04 -2.06
N GLN A 96 -0.38 10.35 -1.93
CA GLN A 96 -1.44 11.33 -1.75
C GLN A 96 -2.39 11.38 -2.95
N GLU A 97 -1.86 11.44 -4.18
CA GLU A 97 -2.67 11.45 -5.40
C GLU A 97 -3.54 10.19 -5.50
N TYR A 98 -2.99 9.02 -5.18
CA TYR A 98 -3.76 7.78 -5.14
C TYR A 98 -4.82 7.78 -4.04
N ASN A 99 -4.49 8.28 -2.85
CA ASN A 99 -5.45 8.33 -1.75
C ASN A 99 -6.67 9.20 -2.10
N GLN A 100 -6.43 10.37 -2.71
CA GLN A 100 -7.46 11.34 -3.06
C GLN A 100 -8.26 10.98 -4.32
N LYS A 101 -7.58 10.52 -5.39
CA LYS A 101 -8.18 10.37 -6.73
C LYS A 101 -8.29 8.92 -7.20
N ASN A 102 -7.73 7.96 -6.45
CA ASN A 102 -7.53 6.58 -6.90
C ASN A 102 -6.74 6.46 -8.22
N ASP A 103 -5.91 7.47 -8.55
CA ASP A 103 -5.07 7.43 -9.74
C ASP A 103 -3.72 6.74 -9.44
N ILE A 104 -3.50 5.58 -10.06
CA ILE A 104 -2.25 4.81 -9.92
C ILE A 104 -1.13 5.30 -10.84
N LYS A 105 -1.45 6.08 -11.88
CA LYS A 105 -0.48 6.51 -12.90
C LYS A 105 0.72 7.27 -12.31
N PRO A 106 0.57 8.18 -11.32
CA PRO A 106 1.71 8.86 -10.70
C PRO A 106 2.68 7.88 -10.04
N THR A 107 2.16 6.90 -9.28
CA THR A 107 2.97 5.87 -8.63
C THR A 107 3.70 5.02 -9.66
N LEU A 108 3.03 4.58 -10.72
CA LEU A 108 3.67 3.77 -11.75
C LEU A 108 4.79 4.53 -12.45
N LYS A 109 4.56 5.79 -12.84
CA LYS A 109 5.60 6.67 -13.41
C LYS A 109 6.77 6.86 -12.44
N PHE A 110 6.49 7.01 -11.16
CA PHE A 110 7.51 7.13 -10.13
C PHE A 110 8.35 5.85 -10.01
N LEU A 111 7.73 4.69 -9.89
CA LEU A 111 8.44 3.41 -9.78
C LEU A 111 9.29 3.10 -11.02
N ILE A 112 8.78 3.39 -12.23
CA ILE A 112 9.58 3.29 -13.47
C ILE A 112 10.82 4.17 -13.37
N SER A 113 10.69 5.40 -12.86
CA SER A 113 11.84 6.30 -12.69
C SER A 113 12.84 5.81 -11.64
N GLN A 114 12.39 5.08 -10.61
CA GLN A 114 13.28 4.46 -9.62
C GLN A 114 14.00 3.24 -10.23
N TYR A 115 13.30 2.43 -11.01
CA TYR A 115 13.88 1.28 -11.72
C TYR A 115 15.03 1.70 -12.64
N LYS A 116 14.81 2.74 -13.46
CA LYS A 116 15.81 3.32 -14.38
C LYS A 116 17.01 4.00 -13.68
N LYS A 117 16.94 4.23 -12.37
CA LYS A 117 18.08 4.77 -11.61
C LYS A 117 18.94 3.63 -11.05
N GLN A 118 18.41 2.43 -10.96
CA GLN A 118 19.03 1.27 -10.32
C GLN A 118 19.83 0.42 -11.31
N PHE A 119 19.50 0.50 -12.59
CA PHE A 119 20.18 -0.09 -13.74
C PHE A 119 20.38 1.00 -14.79
#